data_AF-A0A0M3JIP3-F1
#
_entry.id   AF-A0A0M3JIP3-F1
#
_cell.length_a   1.000
_cell.length_b   1.000
_cell.length_c   1.000
_cell.angle_alpha   90.00
_cell.angle_beta   90.00
_cell.angle_gamma   90.00
#
_symmetry.space_group_name_H-M   'P 1'
#
loop_
_entity.id
_entity.type
_entity.pdbx_description
1 polymer ?
#
loop_
_entity_poly.entity_id
_entity_poly.type
_entity_poly.pdbx_seq_one_letter_code
_entity_poly.pdbx_strand_id
1 'polypeptide(L)'
;MTDIVIRKLRSPIKKESPIESVDFCKYGELIKLEKMLSGDVCDMIKVASIRNKQPWEPRMLFEKTLAWDVIDSDGWGSSSVVISTEDTGVIFLSAGLSVPIFEAGTRINQLAIREPFGLFFARTDRGTGIFHSFNT
;
A
#
# COMPACT_ATOMS: atom_id res chain seq x y z
N MET A 1 -1.53 -7.00 -42.12
CA MET A 1 -0.40 -6.21 -42.65
C MET A 1 -0.63 -4.74 -42.35
N THR A 2 -0.12 -4.30 -41.21
CA THR A 2 -0.28 -2.96 -40.60
C THR A 2 0.91 -2.07 -40.95
N ASP A 3 1.08 -1.72 -42.23
CA ASP A 3 2.21 -0.89 -42.71
C ASP A 3 1.77 0.48 -43.27
N ILE A 4 0.46 0.73 -43.38
CA ILE A 4 -0.07 1.95 -44.02
C ILE A 4 -0.37 3.04 -42.98
N VAL A 5 -0.65 2.66 -41.73
CA VAL A 5 -1.04 3.59 -40.66
C VAL A 5 0.17 4.26 -40.00
N ILE A 6 1.34 3.61 -39.99
CA ILE A 6 2.54 4.09 -39.27
C ILE A 6 3.30 5.17 -40.07
N ARG A 7 3.16 5.23 -41.40
CA ARG A 7 3.96 6.14 -42.24
C ARG A 7 3.50 7.60 -42.25
N LYS A 8 2.34 7.93 -41.67
CA LYS A 8 1.85 9.33 -41.56
C LYS A 8 2.18 10.03 -40.24
N LEU A 9 2.85 9.35 -39.29
CA LEU A 9 3.20 9.93 -37.98
C LEU A 9 4.69 10.26 -37.82
N ARG A 10 5.43 10.46 -38.93
CA ARG A 10 6.64 11.29 -38.88
C ARG A 10 6.25 12.71 -39.22
N SER A 11 5.75 13.44 -38.21
CA SER A 11 5.74 14.89 -38.24
C SER A 11 7.19 15.38 -38.39
N PRO A 12 7.44 16.48 -39.12
CA PRO A 12 8.72 17.14 -39.02
C PRO A 12 8.86 17.61 -37.58
N ILE A 13 9.90 17.18 -36.87
CA ILE A 13 10.32 17.81 -35.62
C ILE A 13 10.56 19.29 -35.95
N LYS A 14 9.56 20.13 -35.66
CA LYS A 14 9.79 21.55 -35.49
C LYS A 14 10.59 21.65 -34.20
N LYS A 15 11.82 22.14 -34.33
CA LYS A 15 12.69 22.44 -33.19
C LYS A 15 12.05 23.65 -32.49
N GLU A 16 11.10 23.39 -31.59
CA GLU A 16 10.49 24.42 -30.74
C GLU A 16 11.60 25.14 -30.00
N SER A 17 11.54 26.47 -30.02
CA SER A 17 12.60 27.29 -29.46
C SER A 17 12.60 27.17 -27.93
N PRO A 18 13.77 27.19 -27.26
CA PRO A 18 13.84 27.08 -25.80
C PRO A 18 13.03 28.15 -25.04
N ILE A 19 12.70 29.26 -25.72
CA ILE A 19 11.91 30.35 -25.16
C ILE A 19 10.42 29.95 -25.10
N GLU A 20 9.90 29.32 -26.16
CA GLU A 20 8.52 28.84 -26.22
C GLU A 20 8.24 27.73 -25.19
N SER A 21 9.22 26.85 -24.92
CA SER A 21 9.08 25.83 -23.88
C SER A 21 9.11 26.42 -22.47
N VAL A 22 9.93 27.45 -22.23
CA VAL A 22 9.97 28.18 -20.95
C VAL A 22 8.66 28.94 -20.73
N ASP A 23 8.09 29.54 -21.77
CA ASP A 23 6.81 30.23 -21.69
C ASP A 23 5.64 29.27 -21.45
N PHE A 24 5.69 28.07 -22.05
CA PHE A 24 4.72 27.01 -21.76
C PHE A 24 4.81 26.51 -20.31
N CYS A 25 6.02 26.34 -19.77
CA CYS A 25 6.20 25.96 -18.36
C CYS A 25 5.65 27.02 -17.41
N LYS A 26 5.95 28.30 -17.64
CA LYS A 26 5.43 29.42 -16.83
C LYS A 26 3.91 29.51 -16.90
N TYR A 27 3.34 29.30 -18.09
CA TYR A 27 1.89 29.27 -18.27
C TYR A 27 1.23 28.09 -17.54
N GLY A 28 1.86 26.91 -17.58
CA GLY A 28 1.42 25.75 -16.81
C GLY A 28 1.49 25.95 -15.29
N GLU A 29 2.53 26.62 -14.79
CA GLU A 29 2.65 26.99 -13.37
C GLU A 29 1.59 28.00 -12.94
N LEU A 30 1.30 29.01 -13.78
CA LEU A 30 0.22 29.97 -13.53
C LEU A 30 -1.15 29.29 -13.47
N ILE A 31 -1.48 28.43 -14.44
CA ILE A 31 -2.74 27.67 -14.42
C ILE A 31 -2.86 26.81 -13.16
N LYS A 32 -1.75 26.19 -12.73
CA LYS A 32 -1.71 25.40 -11.50
C LYS A 32 -2.03 26.26 -10.28
N LEU A 33 -1.43 27.45 -10.18
CA LEU A 33 -1.68 28.40 -9.10
C LEU A 33 -3.11 28.94 -9.14
N GLU A 34 -3.63 29.30 -10.32
CA GLU A 34 -5.01 29.75 -10.50
C GLU A 34 -6.01 28.68 -10.08
N LYS A 35 -5.78 27.42 -10.45
CA LYS A 35 -6.62 26.30 -9.99
C LYS A 35 -6.57 26.11 -8.48
N MET A 36 -5.41 26.28 -7.85
CA MET A 36 -5.25 26.22 -6.39
C MET A 36 -6.00 27.37 -5.70
N LEU A 37 -5.90 28.59 -6.24
CA LEU A 37 -6.56 29.79 -5.72
C LEU A 37 -8.07 29.79 -5.94
N SER A 38 -8.53 29.21 -7.06
CA SER A 38 -9.95 29.04 -7.37
C SER A 38 -10.61 27.95 -6.53
N GLY A 39 -9.81 27.18 -5.79
CA GLY A 39 -10.32 26.10 -4.96
C GLY A 39 -10.78 24.87 -5.75
N ASP A 40 -10.39 24.71 -7.02
CA ASP A 40 -10.69 23.51 -7.83
C ASP A 40 -9.69 22.37 -7.59
N VAL A 41 -8.68 22.58 -6.74
CA VAL A 41 -7.79 21.53 -6.21
C VAL A 41 -8.44 20.78 -5.03
N CYS A 42 -9.74 20.96 -4.88
CA CYS A 42 -10.50 20.62 -3.69
C CYS A 42 -11.02 19.18 -3.65
N ASP A 43 -10.69 18.33 -4.62
CA ASP A 43 -10.98 16.89 -4.49
C ASP A 43 -9.76 16.09 -4.06
N MET A 44 -8.54 16.48 -4.46
CA MET A 44 -7.34 15.69 -4.12
C MET A 44 -6.90 15.85 -2.66
N ILE A 45 -7.05 17.07 -2.09
CA ILE A 45 -6.71 17.35 -0.69
C ILE A 45 -7.87 16.96 0.25
N LYS A 46 -9.14 17.09 -0.17
CA LYS A 46 -10.28 16.69 0.68
C LYS A 46 -10.47 15.18 0.78
N VAL A 47 -10.13 14.41 -0.26
CA VAL A 47 -10.10 12.94 -0.14
C VAL A 47 -9.04 12.48 0.86
N ALA A 48 -7.93 13.22 1.01
CA ALA A 48 -6.93 12.98 2.05
C ALA A 48 -7.40 13.43 3.45
N SER A 49 -8.23 14.47 3.57
CA SER A 49 -8.65 15.03 4.87
C SER A 49 -9.94 14.44 5.46
N ILE A 50 -10.72 13.65 4.72
CA ILE A 50 -11.96 13.03 5.24
C ILE A 50 -11.66 11.64 5.84
N ARG A 51 -10.54 11.01 5.46
CA ARG A 51 -10.01 9.81 6.11
C ARG A 51 -8.82 10.21 6.98
N ASN A 52 -9.11 10.89 8.09
CA ASN A 52 -8.15 11.47 9.06
C ASN A 52 -7.27 10.44 9.79
N LYS A 53 -6.53 9.59 9.08
CA LYS A 53 -5.37 8.88 9.62
C LYS A 53 -4.30 8.78 8.54
N GLN A 54 -3.17 9.43 8.75
CA GLN A 54 -2.02 9.29 7.87
C GLN A 54 -1.51 7.84 7.85
N PRO A 55 -0.87 7.36 6.77
CA PRO A 55 -0.39 5.97 6.68
C PRO A 55 0.57 5.56 7.80
N TRP A 56 1.32 6.52 8.34
CA TRP A 56 2.26 6.32 9.44
C TRP A 56 1.61 6.50 10.82
N GLU A 57 0.34 6.88 10.89
CA GLU A 57 -0.35 7.02 12.16
C GLU A 57 -0.61 5.66 12.79
N PRO A 58 -0.29 5.49 14.07
CA PRO A 58 -0.51 4.23 14.77
C PRO A 58 -2.01 3.94 14.81
N ARG A 59 -2.41 2.80 14.25
CA ARG A 59 -3.78 2.31 14.31
C ARG A 59 -3.91 1.33 15.47
N MET A 60 -4.64 1.75 16.50
CA MET A 60 -5.04 0.84 17.56
C MET A 60 -6.07 -0.15 17.01
N LEU A 61 -5.68 -1.42 16.92
CA LEU A 61 -6.54 -2.50 16.38
C LEU A 61 -7.34 -3.21 17.49
N PHE A 62 -6.86 -3.15 18.73
CA PHE A 62 -7.47 -3.81 19.90
C PHE A 62 -7.50 -2.86 21.09
N GLU A 63 -8.63 -2.85 21.80
CA GLU A 63 -8.83 -2.05 23.02
C GLU A 63 -8.42 -2.79 24.30
N LYS A 64 -8.23 -4.10 24.23
CA LYS A 64 -7.88 -4.94 25.37
C LYS A 64 -6.47 -5.47 25.24
N THR A 65 -5.80 -5.61 26.38
CA THR A 65 -4.53 -6.33 26.48
C THR A 65 -4.73 -7.74 25.94
N LEU A 66 -3.91 -8.13 24.98
CA LEU A 66 -3.92 -9.47 24.42
C LEU A 66 -3.40 -10.45 25.48
N ALA A 67 -3.95 -11.65 25.52
CA ALA A 67 -3.52 -12.71 26.44
C ALA A 67 -2.21 -13.38 25.99
N TRP A 68 -1.66 -12.98 24.85
CA TRP A 68 -0.48 -13.57 24.23
C TRP A 68 0.67 -12.56 24.17
N ASP A 69 1.88 -13.06 24.35
CA ASP A 69 3.10 -12.30 24.07
C ASP A 69 3.33 -12.25 22.55
N VAL A 70 2.97 -11.10 21.97
CA VAL A 70 3.04 -10.86 20.52
C VAL A 70 4.46 -10.45 20.14
N ILE A 71 5.04 -11.16 19.17
CA ILE A 71 6.35 -10.85 18.59
C ILE A 71 6.20 -9.85 17.45
N ASP A 72 5.29 -10.14 16.51
CA ASP A 72 5.03 -9.29 15.36
C ASP A 72 3.56 -9.45 14.90
N SER A 73 3.07 -8.51 14.10
CA SER A 73 1.71 -8.54 13.59
C SER A 73 1.56 -7.77 12.29
N ASP A 74 0.62 -8.18 11.44
CA ASP A 74 0.24 -7.42 10.25
C ASP A 74 -1.27 -7.49 10.02
N GLY A 75 -1.80 -6.45 9.37
CA GLY A 75 -3.22 -6.32 9.09
C GLY A 75 -3.69 -7.34 8.06
N TRP A 76 -4.86 -7.90 8.33
CA TRP A 76 -5.65 -8.66 7.34
C TRP A 76 -6.99 -7.93 7.16
N GLY A 77 -7.00 -7.00 6.22
CA GLY A 77 -8.16 -6.26 5.80
C GLY A 77 -8.36 -5.06 6.69
N SER A 78 -9.61 -4.64 6.83
CA SER A 78 -9.93 -3.44 7.59
C SER A 78 -10.07 -3.68 9.08
N SER A 79 -10.37 -4.90 9.52
CA SER A 79 -10.79 -5.20 10.90
C SER A 79 -10.23 -6.51 11.47
N SER A 80 -9.26 -7.11 10.79
CA SER A 80 -8.60 -8.33 11.27
C SER A 80 -7.09 -8.12 11.29
N VAL A 81 -6.41 -8.90 12.12
CA VAL A 81 -4.94 -8.92 12.20
C VAL A 81 -4.49 -10.36 12.26
N VAL A 82 -3.26 -10.58 11.81
CA VAL A 82 -2.52 -11.80 12.10
C VAL A 82 -1.41 -11.44 13.06
N ILE A 83 -1.30 -12.19 14.15
CA ILE A 83 -0.26 -12.04 15.16
C ILE A 83 0.64 -13.28 15.15
N SER A 84 1.95 -13.06 15.22
CA SER A 84 2.93 -14.07 15.64
C SER A 84 3.13 -13.95 17.13
N THR A 85 3.08 -15.09 17.81
CA THR A 85 3.24 -15.20 19.26
C THR A 85 4.44 -16.07 19.57
N GLU A 86 4.96 -15.93 20.80
CA GLU A 86 6.13 -16.71 21.21
C GLU A 86 5.85 -18.22 21.33
N ASP A 87 4.70 -18.57 21.93
CA ASP A 87 4.43 -19.96 22.34
C ASP A 87 3.26 -20.62 21.59
N THR A 88 2.45 -19.85 20.87
CA THR A 88 1.22 -20.36 20.23
C THR A 88 1.27 -20.34 18.70
N GLY A 89 2.41 -19.94 18.12
CA GLY A 89 2.61 -19.87 16.68
C GLY A 89 2.00 -18.61 16.09
N VAL A 90 1.16 -18.75 15.07
CA VAL A 90 0.52 -17.59 14.41
C VAL A 90 -0.99 -17.71 14.50
N ILE A 91 -1.63 -16.63 14.93
CA ILE A 91 -3.06 -16.56 15.19
C ILE A 91 -3.68 -15.46 14.33
N PHE A 92 -4.79 -15.78 13.68
CA PHE A 92 -5.67 -14.81 13.06
C PHE A 92 -6.72 -14.33 14.06
N LEU A 93 -6.89 -13.02 14.18
CA LEU A 93 -7.86 -12.38 15.05
C LEU A 93 -8.86 -11.57 14.22
N SER A 94 -10.15 -11.85 14.38
CA SER A 94 -11.23 -11.09 13.71
C SER A 94 -12.52 -11.13 14.52
N ALA A 95 -13.12 -9.96 14.78
CA ALA A 95 -14.44 -9.83 15.43
C ALA A 95 -14.65 -10.71 16.69
N GLY A 96 -13.61 -10.84 17.53
CA GLY A 96 -13.65 -11.66 18.76
C GLY A 96 -13.34 -13.14 18.57
N LEU A 97 -13.11 -13.59 17.33
CA LEU A 97 -12.58 -14.91 17.02
C LEU A 97 -11.06 -14.90 17.04
N SER A 98 -10.47 -15.95 17.60
CA SER A 98 -9.04 -16.23 17.55
C SER A 98 -8.82 -17.61 16.96
N VAL A 99 -8.20 -17.67 15.78
CA VAL A 99 -8.00 -18.91 15.02
C VAL A 99 -6.50 -19.14 14.83
N PRO A 100 -5.91 -20.21 15.40
CA PRO A 100 -4.52 -20.56 15.11
C PRO A 100 -4.41 -20.99 13.64
N ILE A 101 -3.49 -20.37 12.91
CA ILE A 101 -3.24 -20.65 11.48
C ILE A 101 -1.90 -21.33 11.24
N PHE A 102 -0.93 -21.15 12.13
CA PHE A 102 0.33 -21.90 12.16
C PHE A 102 0.58 -22.43 13.56
N GLU A 103 1.04 -23.68 13.66
CA GLU A 103 1.39 -24.34 14.93
C GLU A 103 2.69 -23.77 15.53
N ALA A 104 2.86 -23.87 16.85
CA ALA A 104 3.97 -23.30 17.62
C ALA A 104 5.38 -23.82 17.26
N GLY A 105 5.49 -24.84 16.39
CA GLY A 105 6.75 -25.51 16.09
C GLY A 105 7.83 -24.65 15.41
N THR A 106 7.49 -23.45 14.91
CA THR A 106 8.46 -22.53 14.30
C THR A 106 8.26 -21.11 14.82
N ARG A 107 9.31 -20.54 15.41
CA ARG A 107 9.29 -19.14 15.87
C ARG A 107 9.33 -18.19 14.67
N ILE A 108 8.25 -17.44 14.50
CA ILE A 108 8.13 -16.42 13.46
C ILE A 108 8.48 -15.07 14.08
N ASN A 109 9.66 -14.55 13.73
CA ASN A 109 10.21 -13.31 14.27
C ASN A 109 9.70 -12.06 13.55
N GLN A 110 9.17 -12.24 12.33
CA GLN A 110 8.59 -11.17 11.55
C GLN A 110 7.56 -11.75 10.58
N LEU A 111 6.46 -11.07 10.35
CA LEU A 111 5.45 -11.46 9.37
C LEU A 111 5.01 -10.26 8.52
N ALA A 112 4.57 -10.52 7.29
CA ALA A 112 3.97 -9.52 6.44
C ALA A 112 2.91 -10.16 5.53
N ILE A 113 1.77 -9.49 5.39
CA ILE A 113 0.63 -9.92 4.59
C ILE A 113 0.46 -8.94 3.43
N ARG A 114 0.29 -9.50 2.23
CA ARG A 114 -0.06 -8.76 1.02
C ARG A 114 -1.32 -9.35 0.44
N GLU A 115 -2.45 -8.97 1.04
CA GLU A 115 -3.79 -9.45 0.70
C GLU A 115 -4.15 -9.33 -0.78
N PRO A 116 -3.83 -8.23 -1.50
CA PRO A 116 -4.16 -8.13 -2.92
C PRO A 116 -3.53 -9.23 -3.78
N PHE A 117 -2.48 -9.87 -3.27
CA PHE A 117 -1.76 -10.96 -3.92
C PHE A 117 -1.92 -12.30 -3.18
N GLY A 118 -2.71 -12.34 -2.11
CA GLY A 118 -2.86 -13.52 -1.26
C GLY A 118 -1.55 -14.00 -0.61
N LEU A 119 -0.56 -13.12 -0.43
CA LEU A 119 0.77 -13.54 0.04
C LEU A 119 0.93 -13.35 1.54
N PHE A 120 1.52 -14.35 2.18
CA PHE A 120 2.03 -14.27 3.54
C PHE A 120 3.53 -14.59 3.55
N PHE A 121 4.28 -13.66 4.11
CA PHE A 121 5.71 -13.76 4.33
C PHE A 121 5.95 -13.91 5.81
N ALA A 122 6.77 -14.88 6.20
CA ALA A 122 7.25 -15.00 7.57
C ALA A 122 8.75 -15.26 7.61
N ARG A 123 9.46 -14.54 8.48
CA ARG A 123 10.86 -14.78 8.78
C ARG A 123 10.96 -15.66 10.03
N THR A 124 11.58 -16.82 9.85
CA THR A 124 11.85 -17.75 10.95
C THR A 124 13.27 -17.56 11.49
N ASP A 125 13.52 -18.05 12.69
CA ASP A 125 14.83 -18.09 13.33
C ASP A 125 15.90 -18.83 12.50
N ARG A 126 15.50 -19.86 11.75
CA ARG A 126 16.41 -20.65 10.90
C ARG A 126 16.80 -19.96 9.58
N GLY A 127 16.32 -18.74 9.35
CA GLY A 127 16.66 -17.95 8.16
C GLY A 127 15.91 -18.35 6.88
N THR A 128 15.13 -19.44 6.90
CA THR A 128 14.26 -19.83 5.78
C THR A 128 12.95 -19.04 5.87
N GLY A 129 12.69 -18.19 4.88
CA GLY A 129 11.39 -17.51 4.77
C GLY A 129 10.28 -18.51 4.45
N ILE A 130 9.20 -18.50 5.21
CA ILE A 130 7.99 -19.25 4.88
C ILE A 130 7.16 -18.40 3.92
N PHE A 131 6.84 -18.96 2.77
CA PHE A 131 5.96 -18.38 1.76
C PHE A 131 4.67 -19.20 1.72
N HIS A 132 3.54 -18.55 1.97
CA HIS A 132 2.25 -19.17 1.80
C HIS A 132 1.38 -18.29 0.90
N SER A 133 0.82 -18.91 -0.15
CA SER A 133 -0.16 -18.27 -1.03
C SER A 133 -1.54 -18.73 -0.61
N PHE A 134 -2.39 -17.79 -0.23
CA PHE A 134 -3.81 -18.02 0.02
C PHE A 134 -4.56 -17.77 -1.30
N ASN A 135 -5.07 -18.83 -1.93
CA ASN A 135 -6.07 -18.67 -2.99
C ASN A 135 -7.38 -18.23 -2.33
N THR A 136 -7.88 -17.06 -2.73
CA THR A 136 -9.19 -16.56 -2.31
C THR A 136 -10.27 -17.17 -3.18
#